data_AF-A0AAW8AJL2-F1
#
_entry.id   AF-A0AAW8AJL2-F1
#
_cell.length_a   1.000
_cell.length_b   1.000
_cell.length_c   1.000
_cell.angle_alpha   90.00
_cell.angle_beta   90.00
_cell.angle_gamma   90.00
#
_symmetry.space_group_name_H-M   'P 1'
#
loop_
_entity.id
_entity.type
_entity.pdbx_description
1 polymer ?
#
loop_
_entity_poly.entity_id
_entity_poly.type
_entity_poly.pdbx_seq_one_letter_code
_entity_poly.pdbx_strand_id
1 'polypeptide(L)'
;MIAKAREQRAEIKADLQEALTEESKQKNELVRRKSSLFRWFYKRRITELETELPLTQAEISRLISWEGNTKIAITFESSDTSQRAYAAMVRAFDILKSSVKKWDITADKATDQFAERTLATRSVNRHPVTFDFSSTDLIQFTGRAMRFENVNGDDILLYPGVAVIPRADGAFALIDLRELQVSSEYRRFHEEEGVPSDSRIDGHTWAKTNKNGSPDRRFKDNYQIPICIYGNITFHPQTGVTEEYMVSNADAAQAFAEAVKCYQTSLTESEALVQCLTYRRYGVSGGGGSNPLVSTKIP
;
A
#
# COMPACT_ATOMS: atom_id res chain seq x y z
N MET A 1 -7.96 -17.25 -16.11
CA MET A 1 -9.13 -16.79 -15.32
C MET A 1 -9.09 -15.29 -15.03
N ILE A 2 -7.93 -14.68 -14.75
CA ILE A 2 -7.81 -13.27 -14.34
C ILE A 2 -8.07 -12.26 -15.48
N ALA A 3 -7.55 -12.50 -16.70
CA ALA A 3 -7.85 -11.66 -17.87
C ALA A 3 -9.36 -11.58 -18.17
N LYS A 4 -10.06 -12.71 -18.01
CA LYS A 4 -11.52 -12.80 -18.16
C LYS A 4 -12.25 -11.97 -17.10
N ALA A 5 -11.76 -11.93 -15.87
CA ALA A 5 -12.35 -11.11 -14.80
C ALA A 5 -12.17 -9.60 -15.06
N ARG A 6 -11.08 -9.19 -15.69
CA ARG A 6 -10.84 -7.79 -16.09
C ARG A 6 -11.69 -7.36 -17.28
N GLU A 7 -11.78 -8.22 -18.29
CA GLU A 7 -12.65 -8.01 -19.44
C GLU A 7 -14.11 -7.87 -18.98
N GLN A 8 -14.55 -8.78 -18.10
CA GLN A 8 -15.86 -8.69 -17.45
C GLN A 8 -16.04 -7.40 -16.64
N ARG A 9 -15.05 -6.94 -15.87
CA ARG A 9 -15.14 -5.65 -15.14
C ARG A 9 -15.23 -4.44 -16.08
N ALA A 10 -14.45 -4.43 -17.16
CA ALA A 10 -14.46 -3.35 -18.15
C ALA A 10 -15.81 -3.31 -18.89
N GLU A 11 -16.33 -4.48 -19.25
CA GLU A 11 -17.66 -4.68 -19.83
C GLU A 11 -18.75 -4.17 -18.89
N ILE A 12 -18.75 -4.57 -17.61
CA ILE A 12 -19.70 -4.08 -16.59
C ILE A 12 -19.68 -2.56 -16.46
N LYS A 13 -18.48 -1.96 -16.47
CA LYS A 13 -18.35 -0.49 -16.35
C LYS A 13 -18.87 0.22 -17.60
N ALA A 14 -18.67 -0.36 -18.78
CA ALA A 14 -19.21 0.15 -20.03
C ALA A 14 -20.74 0.02 -20.07
N ASP A 15 -21.28 -1.15 -19.69
CA ASP A 15 -22.72 -1.42 -19.61
C ASP A 15 -23.40 -0.47 -18.61
N LEU A 16 -22.77 -0.20 -17.47
CA LEU A 16 -23.28 0.75 -16.48
C LEU A 16 -23.32 2.17 -17.03
N GLN A 17 -22.28 2.61 -17.76
CA GLN A 17 -22.29 3.92 -18.42
C GLN A 17 -23.39 4.01 -19.48
N GLU A 18 -23.53 2.99 -20.32
CA GLU A 18 -24.57 2.95 -21.35
C GLU A 18 -25.96 3.03 -20.71
N ALA A 19 -26.24 2.20 -19.70
CA ALA A 19 -27.51 2.20 -18.98
C ALA A 19 -27.83 3.57 -18.34
N LEU A 20 -26.85 4.24 -17.73
CA LEU A 20 -27.02 5.59 -17.18
C LEU A 20 -27.34 6.64 -18.25
N THR A 21 -26.70 6.54 -19.43
CA THR A 21 -27.00 7.46 -20.54
C THR A 21 -28.40 7.23 -21.10
N GLU A 22 -28.84 5.98 -21.20
CA GLU A 22 -30.19 5.62 -21.64
C GLU A 22 -31.25 6.07 -20.62
N GLU A 23 -31.04 5.86 -19.32
CA GLU A 23 -31.94 6.37 -18.28
C GLU A 23 -32.11 7.89 -18.40
N SER A 24 -31.00 8.63 -18.58
CA SER A 24 -31.03 10.09 -18.74
C SER A 24 -31.82 10.53 -19.97
N LYS A 25 -31.60 9.87 -21.13
CA LYS A 25 -32.35 10.14 -22.37
C LYS A 25 -33.84 9.86 -22.16
N GLN A 26 -34.19 8.70 -21.62
CA GLN A 26 -35.57 8.27 -21.38
C GLN A 26 -36.28 9.22 -20.40
N LYS A 27 -35.63 9.64 -19.31
CA LYS A 27 -36.16 10.64 -18.36
C LYS A 27 -36.43 11.97 -19.05
N ASN A 28 -35.46 12.50 -19.78
CA ASN A 28 -35.58 13.77 -20.48
C ASN A 28 -36.68 13.73 -21.54
N GLU A 29 -36.79 12.62 -22.28
CA GLU A 29 -37.82 12.41 -23.28
C GLU A 29 -39.21 12.28 -22.66
N LEU A 30 -39.33 11.54 -21.55
CA LEU A 30 -40.57 11.39 -20.79
C LEU A 30 -41.05 12.74 -20.24
N VAL A 31 -40.16 13.52 -19.63
CA VAL A 31 -40.46 14.87 -19.11
C VAL A 31 -40.91 15.79 -20.24
N ARG A 32 -40.16 15.82 -21.36
CA ARG A 32 -40.50 16.66 -22.53
C ARG A 32 -41.86 16.29 -23.13
N ARG A 33 -42.17 14.99 -23.26
CA ARG A 33 -43.44 14.53 -23.84
C ARG A 33 -44.63 14.70 -22.90
N LYS A 34 -44.43 14.57 -21.59
CA LYS A 34 -45.48 14.84 -20.59
C LYS A 34 -45.79 16.33 -20.44
N SER A 35 -44.79 17.20 -20.58
CA SER A 35 -44.94 18.66 -20.50
C SER A 35 -45.38 19.33 -21.82
N SER A 36 -45.45 18.58 -22.92
CA SER A 36 -45.91 19.09 -24.22
C SER A 36 -47.42 19.32 -24.24
N LEU A 37 -47.85 20.44 -24.84
CA LEU A 37 -49.26 20.75 -25.11
C LEU A 37 -49.94 19.69 -26.01
N PHE A 38 -49.15 18.89 -26.73
CA PHE A 38 -49.59 17.82 -27.64
C PHE A 38 -49.49 16.41 -27.02
N ARG A 39 -49.42 16.30 -25.69
CA ARG A 39 -49.26 15.04 -24.94
C ARG A 39 -50.18 13.90 -25.42
N TRP A 40 -51.40 14.20 -25.87
CA TRP A 40 -52.35 13.16 -26.29
C TRP A 40 -51.85 12.36 -27.51
N PHE A 41 -51.07 12.97 -28.40
CA PHE A 41 -50.48 12.30 -29.57
C PHE A 41 -49.34 11.34 -29.19
N TYR A 42 -48.74 11.55 -28.01
CA TYR A 42 -47.62 10.75 -27.53
C TYR A 42 -48.03 9.74 -26.45
N LYS A 43 -49.33 9.53 -26.19
CA LYS A 43 -49.84 8.62 -25.14
C LYS A 43 -49.15 7.26 -25.16
N ARG A 44 -49.11 6.60 -26.32
CA ARG A 44 -48.49 5.27 -26.48
C ARG A 44 -47.02 5.27 -26.07
N ARG A 45 -46.25 6.24 -26.54
CA ARG A 45 -44.81 6.33 -26.27
C ARG A 45 -44.51 6.78 -24.83
N ILE A 46 -45.38 7.61 -24.22
CA ILE A 46 -45.29 7.94 -22.79
C ILE A 46 -45.49 6.67 -21.96
N THR A 47 -46.49 5.85 -22.29
CA THR A 47 -46.73 4.58 -21.60
C THR A 47 -45.58 3.59 -21.76
N GLU A 48 -45.01 3.47 -22.96
CA GLU A 48 -43.80 2.68 -23.19
C GLU A 48 -42.63 3.16 -22.31
N LEU A 49 -42.35 4.47 -22.30
CA LEU A 49 -41.28 5.04 -21.46
C LEU A 49 -41.54 4.87 -19.94
N GLU A 50 -42.80 4.96 -19.49
CA GLU A 50 -43.18 4.70 -18.09
C GLU A 50 -42.95 3.24 -17.68
N THR A 51 -43.00 2.30 -18.64
CA THR A 51 -42.70 0.89 -18.40
C THR A 51 -41.22 0.54 -18.55
N GLU A 52 -40.49 1.20 -19.46
CA GLU A 52 -39.07 0.98 -19.72
C GLU A 52 -38.19 1.58 -18.61
N LEU A 53 -38.50 2.79 -18.14
CA LEU A 53 -37.66 3.53 -17.19
C LEU A 53 -37.41 2.77 -15.86
N PRO A 54 -38.42 2.15 -15.21
CA PRO A 54 -38.19 1.36 -13.99
C PRO A 54 -37.33 0.11 -14.24
N LEU A 55 -37.42 -0.50 -15.42
CA LEU A 55 -36.60 -1.66 -15.79
C LEU A 55 -35.14 -1.26 -15.95
N THR A 56 -34.87 -0.14 -16.64
CA THR A 56 -33.52 0.42 -16.78
C THR A 56 -32.94 0.82 -15.41
N GLN A 57 -33.75 1.42 -14.52
CA GLN A 57 -33.32 1.74 -13.15
C GLN A 57 -33.02 0.51 -12.29
N ALA A 58 -33.80 -0.57 -12.45
CA ALA A 58 -33.54 -1.84 -11.79
C ALA A 58 -32.23 -2.48 -12.29
N GLU A 59 -31.96 -2.40 -13.59
CA GLU A 59 -30.72 -2.91 -14.18
C GLU A 59 -29.51 -2.09 -13.72
N ILE A 60 -29.59 -0.76 -13.68
CA ILE A 60 -28.54 0.09 -13.10
C ILE A 60 -28.27 -0.31 -11.64
N SER A 61 -29.33 -0.51 -10.84
CA SER A 61 -29.19 -0.90 -9.43
C SER A 61 -28.51 -2.27 -9.29
N ARG A 62 -28.83 -3.21 -10.19
CA ARG A 62 -28.20 -4.53 -10.25
C ARG A 62 -26.72 -4.42 -10.62
N LEU A 63 -26.38 -3.64 -11.65
CA LEU A 63 -25.00 -3.43 -12.10
C LEU A 63 -24.15 -2.75 -11.01
N ILE A 64 -24.69 -1.75 -10.31
CA ILE A 64 -24.03 -1.12 -9.16
C ILE A 64 -23.78 -2.12 -8.02
N SER A 65 -24.77 -2.94 -7.70
CA SER A 65 -24.64 -3.99 -6.68
C SER A 65 -23.59 -5.04 -7.07
N TRP A 66 -23.55 -5.42 -8.35
CA TRP A 66 -22.60 -6.39 -8.87
C TRP A 66 -21.16 -5.85 -8.91
N GLU A 67 -20.97 -4.58 -9.28
CA GLU A 67 -19.70 -3.88 -9.17
C GLU A 67 -19.22 -3.83 -7.69
N GLY A 68 -20.14 -3.52 -6.76
CA GLY A 68 -19.86 -3.47 -5.33
C GLY A 68 -19.40 -4.81 -4.74
N ASN A 69 -20.01 -5.92 -5.15
CA ASN A 69 -19.68 -7.27 -4.70
C ASN A 69 -18.36 -7.82 -5.28
N THR A 70 -17.72 -7.09 -6.20
CA THR A 70 -16.42 -7.46 -6.78
C THR A 70 -15.25 -6.81 -6.03
N LYS A 71 -15.51 -6.04 -4.97
CA LYS A 71 -14.47 -5.39 -4.14
C LYS A 71 -14.15 -6.23 -2.92
N ILE A 72 -12.87 -6.27 -2.52
CA ILE A 72 -12.48 -6.89 -1.25
C ILE A 72 -12.82 -5.90 -0.13
N ALA A 73 -13.79 -6.25 0.70
CA ALA A 73 -14.08 -5.49 1.91
C ALA A 73 -13.02 -5.78 2.96
N ILE A 74 -12.28 -4.75 3.38
CA ILE A 74 -11.38 -4.86 4.53
C ILE A 74 -12.18 -4.43 5.76
N THR A 75 -12.67 -5.42 6.50
CA THR A 75 -13.36 -5.19 7.77
C THR A 75 -12.33 -5.14 8.89
N PHE A 76 -12.08 -3.94 9.41
CA PHE A 76 -11.15 -3.71 10.51
C PHE A 76 -11.84 -3.97 11.86
N GLU A 77 -12.09 -5.24 12.20
CA GLU A 77 -12.37 -5.62 13.58
C GLU A 77 -11.05 -5.84 14.30
N SER A 78 -10.54 -4.79 14.93
CA SER A 78 -9.33 -4.88 15.74
C SER A 78 -9.59 -4.28 17.12
N SER A 79 -8.92 -4.85 18.13
CA SER A 79 -8.92 -4.34 19.50
C SER A 79 -8.52 -2.86 19.55
N ASP A 80 -8.93 -2.12 20.58
CA ASP A 80 -8.55 -0.72 20.78
C ASP A 80 -7.03 -0.48 20.69
N THR A 81 -6.22 -1.48 21.07
CA THR A 81 -4.76 -1.44 20.95
C THR A 81 -4.31 -1.39 19.50
N SER A 82 -4.84 -2.25 18.64
CA SER A 82 -4.53 -2.32 17.21
C SER A 82 -5.00 -1.07 16.46
N GLN A 83 -6.15 -0.52 16.83
CA GLN A 83 -6.63 0.75 16.26
C GLN A 83 -5.68 1.91 16.58
N ARG A 84 -5.20 2.00 17.83
CA ARG A 84 -4.23 3.03 18.25
C ARG A 84 -2.89 2.85 17.56
N ALA A 85 -2.41 1.62 17.43
CA ALA A 85 -1.14 1.33 16.76
C ALA A 85 -1.22 1.64 15.26
N TYR A 86 -2.32 1.29 14.59
CA TYR A 86 -2.55 1.67 13.20
C TYR A 86 -2.60 3.19 13.03
N ALA A 87 -3.32 3.91 13.91
CA ALA A 87 -3.35 5.37 13.87
C ALA A 87 -1.95 6.00 14.06
N ALA A 88 -1.09 5.39 14.88
CA ALA A 88 0.31 5.81 15.02
C ALA A 88 1.12 5.57 13.75
N MET A 89 0.95 4.41 13.10
CA MET A 89 1.55 4.09 11.80
C MET A 89 1.14 5.11 10.72
N VAL A 90 -0.15 5.47 10.66
CA VAL A 90 -0.65 6.49 9.71
C VAL A 90 -0.02 7.86 9.95
N ARG A 91 0.14 8.30 11.22
CA ARG A 91 0.82 9.56 11.55
C ARG A 91 2.30 9.53 11.18
N ALA A 92 3.00 8.43 11.46
CA ALA A 92 4.39 8.26 11.10
C ALA A 92 4.59 8.29 9.57
N PHE A 93 3.67 7.67 8.82
CA PHE A 93 3.68 7.74 7.37
C PHE A 93 3.42 9.16 6.83
N ASP A 94 2.53 9.93 7.46
CA ASP A 94 2.28 11.32 7.02
C ASP A 94 3.53 12.20 7.16
N ILE A 95 4.30 12.00 8.24
CA ILE A 95 5.62 12.64 8.43
C ILE A 95 6.60 12.11 7.37
N LEU A 96 6.70 10.80 7.17
CA LEU A 96 7.59 10.20 6.17
C LEU A 96 7.33 10.74 4.76
N LYS A 97 6.05 10.81 4.37
CA LYS A 97 5.60 11.36 3.10
C LYS A 97 6.09 12.79 2.90
N SER A 98 6.12 13.60 3.95
CA SER A 98 6.53 15.01 3.91
C SER A 98 8.03 15.24 3.71
N SER A 99 8.85 14.18 3.71
CA SER A 99 10.30 14.28 3.46
C SER A 99 10.59 14.89 2.09
N VAL A 100 11.62 15.74 2.00
CA VAL A 100 11.92 16.58 0.83
C VAL A 100 12.29 15.73 -0.38
N LYS A 101 13.17 14.75 -0.19
CA LYS A 101 13.53 13.77 -1.22
C LYS A 101 13.29 12.34 -0.75
N LYS A 102 12.72 11.54 -1.65
CA LYS A 102 12.44 10.11 -1.50
C LYS A 102 12.83 9.46 -2.80
N TRP A 103 13.45 8.28 -2.72
CA TRP A 103 13.91 7.55 -3.87
C TRP A 103 13.62 6.07 -3.74
N ASP A 104 13.33 5.44 -4.86
CA ASP A 104 13.34 4.00 -5.05
C ASP A 104 14.75 3.57 -5.50
N ILE A 105 15.26 2.49 -4.91
CA ILE A 105 16.59 1.96 -5.14
C ILE A 105 16.50 0.75 -6.10
N THR A 106 16.96 0.94 -7.34
CA THR A 106 16.72 -0.01 -8.43
C THR A 106 17.90 -0.92 -8.73
N ALA A 107 19.11 -0.57 -8.29
CA ALA A 107 20.29 -1.43 -8.41
C ALA A 107 21.43 -0.99 -7.49
N ASP A 108 22.16 -1.99 -7.00
CA ASP A 108 23.36 -1.82 -6.21
C ASP A 108 24.60 -2.25 -6.96
N LYS A 109 25.54 -1.32 -7.12
CA LYS A 109 26.88 -1.63 -7.60
C LYS A 109 27.89 -1.30 -6.52
N ALA A 110 28.69 -2.30 -6.14
CA ALA A 110 29.88 -2.06 -5.33
C ALA A 110 30.83 -1.14 -6.11
N THR A 111 31.28 -0.08 -5.45
CA THR A 111 32.18 0.91 -6.07
C THR A 111 33.62 0.44 -5.98
N ASP A 112 34.37 0.50 -7.09
CA ASP A 112 35.82 0.29 -7.04
C ASP A 112 36.51 1.56 -6.53
N GLN A 113 36.68 1.61 -5.21
CA GLN A 113 37.30 2.73 -4.50
C GLN A 113 38.70 3.07 -5.01
N PHE A 114 39.44 2.08 -5.53
CA PHE A 114 40.81 2.27 -6.01
C PHE A 114 40.84 2.89 -7.41
N ALA A 115 40.01 2.39 -8.32
CA ALA A 115 39.89 2.94 -9.66
C ALA A 115 39.28 4.35 -9.64
N GLU A 116 38.23 4.55 -8.84
CA GLU A 116 37.45 5.80 -8.82
C GLU A 116 38.02 6.86 -7.86
N ARG A 117 38.95 6.48 -6.97
CA ARG A 117 39.59 7.31 -5.92
C ARG A 117 38.58 7.97 -4.98
N THR A 118 37.59 7.20 -4.57
CA THR A 118 36.48 7.61 -3.69
C THR A 118 36.43 6.73 -2.44
N LEU A 119 35.97 7.30 -1.32
CA LEU A 119 35.66 6.55 -0.10
C LEU A 119 34.25 5.92 -0.12
N ALA A 120 33.45 6.20 -1.15
CA ALA A 120 32.13 5.60 -1.30
C ALA A 120 32.28 4.08 -1.47
N THR A 121 31.59 3.29 -0.64
CA THR A 121 31.59 1.82 -0.73
C THR A 121 30.58 1.29 -1.74
N ARG A 122 29.55 2.10 -2.06
CA ARG A 122 28.40 1.70 -2.88
C ARG A 122 27.96 2.88 -3.75
N SER A 123 27.77 2.64 -5.05
CA SER A 123 27.05 3.54 -5.94
C SER A 123 25.66 2.96 -6.11
N VAL A 124 24.66 3.73 -5.73
CA VAL A 124 23.27 3.29 -5.75
C VAL A 124 22.55 3.99 -6.91
N ASN A 125 21.88 3.21 -7.76
CA ASN A 125 20.93 3.79 -8.70
C ASN A 125 19.64 4.09 -7.94
N ARG A 126 19.34 5.39 -7.79
CA ARG A 126 18.17 5.87 -7.07
C ARG A 126 17.29 6.69 -8.02
N HIS A 127 15.98 6.49 -7.96
CA HIS A 127 15.00 7.19 -8.80
C HIS A 127 14.01 7.93 -7.90
N PRO A 128 13.75 9.23 -8.14
CA PRO A 128 12.79 9.97 -7.32
C PRO A 128 11.41 9.33 -7.35
N VAL A 129 10.78 9.19 -6.18
CA VAL A 129 9.44 8.62 -6.02
C VAL A 129 8.57 9.42 -5.07
N THR A 130 7.26 9.24 -5.22
CA THR A 130 6.24 9.89 -4.39
C THR A 130 5.62 8.90 -3.42
N PHE A 131 5.52 9.30 -2.16
CA PHE A 131 4.66 8.62 -1.20
C PHE A 131 3.39 9.45 -1.05
N ASP A 132 2.23 8.80 -1.05
CA ASP A 132 0.96 9.50 -0.84
C ASP A 132 -0.05 8.58 -0.16
N PHE A 133 -1.19 9.13 0.25
CA PHE A 133 -2.35 8.34 0.54
C PHE A 133 -3.08 8.02 -0.77
N SER A 134 -3.53 6.78 -0.95
CA SER A 134 -4.23 6.36 -2.17
C SER A 134 -5.48 5.54 -1.83
N SER A 135 -6.42 5.51 -2.76
CA SER A 135 -7.59 4.62 -2.72
C SER A 135 -7.61 3.81 -4.00
N THR A 136 -8.07 2.57 -3.93
CA THR A 136 -8.14 1.68 -5.09
C THR A 136 -9.52 1.06 -5.20
N ASP A 137 -10.04 0.94 -6.42
CA ASP A 137 -11.33 0.28 -6.70
C ASP A 137 -11.32 -1.24 -6.42
N LEU A 138 -10.19 -1.80 -6.01
CA LEU A 138 -10.01 -3.19 -5.60
C LEU A 138 -10.47 -3.41 -4.15
N ILE A 139 -10.32 -2.40 -3.30
CA ILE A 139 -10.56 -2.51 -1.86
C ILE A 139 -11.63 -1.52 -1.43
N GLN A 140 -12.64 -2.03 -0.73
CA GLN A 140 -13.59 -1.20 -0.02
C GLN A 140 -13.04 -0.91 1.39
N PHE A 141 -12.49 0.29 1.56
CA PHE A 141 -11.97 0.80 2.82
C PHE A 141 -12.39 2.26 2.98
N THR A 142 -12.86 2.65 4.16
CA THR A 142 -13.32 4.02 4.44
C THR A 142 -12.18 5.02 4.55
N GLY A 143 -10.97 4.56 4.86
CA GLY A 143 -9.74 5.36 4.86
C GLY A 143 -9.01 5.32 3.52
N ARG A 144 -7.74 5.74 3.54
CA ARG A 144 -6.82 5.68 2.40
C ARG A 144 -5.63 4.79 2.76
N ALA A 145 -5.13 4.02 1.80
CA ALA A 145 -3.90 3.27 1.94
C ALA A 145 -2.68 4.19 1.91
N MET A 146 -1.62 3.78 2.59
CA MET A 146 -0.31 4.40 2.50
C MET A 146 0.38 3.84 1.24
N ARG A 147 0.59 4.67 0.22
CA ARG A 147 1.16 4.31 -1.08
C ARG A 147 2.65 4.62 -1.11
N PHE A 148 3.43 3.61 -1.47
CA PHE A 148 4.83 3.73 -1.87
C PHE A 148 4.91 3.52 -3.38
N GLU A 149 5.27 4.57 -4.11
CA GLU A 149 5.48 4.48 -5.56
C GLU A 149 6.71 3.65 -5.89
N ASN A 150 6.60 2.77 -6.88
CA ASN A 150 7.71 1.92 -7.35
C ASN A 150 8.02 2.25 -8.82
N VAL A 151 9.29 2.40 -9.16
CA VAL A 151 9.73 2.79 -10.52
C VAL A 151 9.74 1.59 -11.47
N ASN A 152 10.09 0.40 -10.96
CA ASN A 152 10.27 -0.81 -11.75
C ASN A 152 9.08 -1.79 -11.65
N GLY A 153 8.16 -1.51 -10.75
CA GLY A 153 7.07 -2.40 -10.40
C GLY A 153 5.79 -1.66 -10.10
N ASP A 154 4.86 -2.40 -9.53
CA ASP A 154 3.59 -1.88 -9.08
C ASP A 154 3.73 -1.29 -7.67
N ASP A 155 3.00 -0.23 -7.39
CA ASP A 155 3.05 0.45 -6.10
C ASP A 155 2.67 -0.45 -4.94
N ILE A 156 3.28 -0.22 -3.78
CA ILE A 156 2.89 -0.91 -2.54
C ILE A 156 1.84 -0.08 -1.83
N LEU A 157 0.66 -0.65 -1.62
CA LEU A 157 -0.44 -0.03 -0.88
C LEU A 157 -0.64 -0.72 0.46
N LEU A 158 -0.34 -0.02 1.55
CA LEU A 158 -0.55 -0.55 2.90
C LEU A 158 -1.93 -0.16 3.42
N TYR A 159 -2.76 -1.17 3.66
CA TYR A 159 -4.05 -1.10 4.32
C TYR A 159 -3.94 -1.67 5.74
N PRO A 160 -4.97 -1.49 6.61
CA PRO A 160 -4.98 -2.16 7.89
C PRO A 160 -4.90 -3.70 7.72
N GLY A 161 -3.80 -4.29 8.16
CA GLY A 161 -3.59 -5.74 8.21
C GLY A 161 -3.06 -6.37 6.92
N VAL A 162 -3.01 -5.61 5.81
CA VAL A 162 -2.63 -6.17 4.51
C VAL A 162 -1.89 -5.15 3.64
N ALA A 163 -0.89 -5.61 2.90
CA ALA A 163 -0.28 -4.88 1.80
C ALA A 163 -0.83 -5.39 0.46
N VAL A 164 -1.17 -4.47 -0.43
CA VAL A 164 -1.68 -4.78 -1.77
C VAL A 164 -0.77 -4.16 -2.83
N ILE A 165 -0.42 -4.98 -3.82
CA ILE A 165 0.43 -4.57 -4.94
C ILE A 165 -0.38 -4.81 -6.23
N PRO A 166 -1.07 -3.78 -6.75
CA PRO A 166 -1.97 -3.91 -7.89
C PRO A 166 -1.18 -3.91 -9.20
N ARG A 167 -1.37 -4.94 -10.03
CA ARG A 167 -0.67 -5.07 -11.30
C ARG A 167 -1.38 -4.38 -12.45
N ALA A 168 -0.60 -3.86 -13.39
CA ALA A 168 -1.14 -3.27 -14.63
C ALA A 168 -2.01 -4.24 -15.45
N ASP A 169 -1.81 -5.56 -15.32
CA ASP A 169 -2.63 -6.60 -15.97
C ASP A 169 -3.98 -6.86 -15.27
N GLY A 170 -4.21 -6.26 -14.09
CA GLY A 170 -5.40 -6.41 -13.27
C GLY A 170 -5.30 -7.51 -12.21
N ALA A 171 -4.21 -8.27 -12.17
CA ALA A 171 -3.88 -9.08 -11.00
C ALA A 171 -3.46 -8.18 -9.83
N PHE A 172 -3.38 -8.73 -8.64
CA PHE A 172 -2.79 -8.04 -7.50
C PHE A 172 -2.18 -9.07 -6.56
N ALA A 173 -1.08 -8.71 -5.90
CA ALA A 173 -0.58 -9.46 -4.77
C ALA A 173 -1.23 -8.93 -3.49
N LEU A 174 -1.59 -9.84 -2.60
CA LEU A 174 -2.12 -9.55 -1.28
C LEU A 174 -1.20 -10.23 -0.28
N ILE A 175 -0.56 -9.44 0.55
CA ILE A 175 0.44 -9.89 1.52
C ILE A 175 -0.07 -9.52 2.91
N ASP A 176 -0.17 -10.49 3.80
CA ASP A 176 -0.49 -10.20 5.19
C ASP A 176 0.59 -9.28 5.77
N LEU A 177 0.16 -8.18 6.41
CA LEU A 177 1.13 -7.23 6.94
C LEU A 177 1.99 -7.84 8.05
N ARG A 178 1.54 -8.92 8.71
CA ARG A 178 2.33 -9.69 9.68
C ARG A 178 3.49 -10.45 9.04
N GLU A 179 3.40 -10.78 7.75
CA GLU A 179 4.41 -11.52 6.99
C GLU A 179 5.38 -10.60 6.23
N LEU A 180 5.04 -9.32 6.10
CA LEU A 180 5.86 -8.32 5.44
C LEU A 180 6.87 -7.73 6.43
N GLN A 181 8.15 -8.05 6.29
CA GLN A 181 9.18 -7.44 7.13
C GLN A 181 9.46 -6.03 6.63
N VAL A 182 9.27 -5.04 7.49
CA VAL A 182 9.60 -3.64 7.21
C VAL A 182 10.67 -3.20 8.19
N SER A 183 11.84 -2.84 7.67
CA SER A 183 12.96 -2.35 8.47
C SER A 183 13.42 -0.98 7.98
N SER A 184 14.10 -0.24 8.85
CA SER A 184 14.82 0.96 8.45
C SER A 184 16.22 1.00 9.06
N GLU A 185 17.17 1.57 8.31
CA GLU A 185 18.55 1.75 8.72
C GLU A 185 19.07 3.14 8.31
N TYR A 186 19.88 3.75 9.18
CA TYR A 186 20.64 4.95 8.83
C TYR A 186 21.76 4.60 7.85
N ARG A 187 21.85 5.36 6.75
CA ARG A 187 22.90 5.21 5.74
C ARG A 187 23.62 6.53 5.51
N ARG A 188 24.95 6.47 5.47
CA ARG A 188 25.80 7.57 5.01
C ARG A 188 25.80 7.58 3.49
N PHE A 189 25.46 8.71 2.89
CA PHE A 189 25.42 8.88 1.45
C PHE A 189 26.21 10.12 1.03
N HIS A 190 27.04 9.99 0.00
CA HIS A 190 27.80 11.11 -0.57
C HIS A 190 26.88 11.87 -1.52
N GLU A 191 26.40 13.04 -1.10
CA GLU A 191 25.37 13.78 -1.83
C GLU A 191 25.98 14.80 -2.80
N GLU A 192 25.88 14.52 -4.09
CA GLU A 192 26.39 15.38 -5.16
C GLU A 192 25.28 16.18 -5.88
N GLU A 193 24.01 15.82 -5.70
CA GLU A 193 22.85 16.43 -6.39
C GLU A 193 22.13 17.48 -5.52
N GLY A 194 22.83 18.00 -4.52
CA GLY A 194 22.31 18.98 -3.57
C GLY A 194 21.62 18.34 -2.36
N VAL A 195 22.04 18.79 -1.18
CA VAL A 195 21.59 18.31 0.13
C VAL A 195 20.15 18.77 0.41
N PRO A 196 19.21 17.85 0.68
CA PRO A 196 17.85 18.21 1.10
C PRO A 196 17.87 18.91 2.47
N SER A 197 16.96 19.88 2.67
CA SER A 197 16.95 20.72 3.89
C SER A 197 16.58 19.97 5.18
N ASP A 198 15.97 18.79 5.06
CA ASP A 198 15.57 17.90 6.15
C ASP A 198 16.60 16.79 6.41
N SER A 199 17.76 16.85 5.75
CA SER A 199 18.83 15.85 5.89
C SER A 199 19.88 16.27 6.91
N ARG A 200 20.37 15.31 7.70
CA ARG A 200 21.48 15.53 8.62
C ARG A 200 22.81 15.31 7.92
N ILE A 201 23.72 16.28 7.97
CA ILE A 201 25.09 16.15 7.45
C ILE A 201 25.98 15.62 8.58
N ASP A 202 26.66 14.50 8.34
CA ASP A 202 27.56 13.83 9.30
C ASP A 202 29.04 14.02 8.96
N GLY A 203 29.34 14.91 8.01
CA GLY A 203 30.69 15.28 7.63
C GLY A 203 30.80 15.61 6.15
N HIS A 204 32.03 15.76 5.69
CA HIS A 204 32.36 15.99 4.29
C HIS A 204 33.50 15.06 3.88
N THR A 205 33.49 14.64 2.63
CA THR A 205 34.61 13.96 1.97
C THR A 205 35.10 14.79 0.79
N TRP A 206 36.16 14.36 0.11
CA TRP A 206 36.61 14.97 -1.14
C TRP A 206 36.20 14.10 -2.33
N ALA A 207 35.90 14.73 -3.46
CA ALA A 207 35.56 14.02 -4.71
C ALA A 207 36.69 13.11 -5.20
N LYS A 208 37.94 13.50 -4.94
CA LYS A 208 39.14 12.67 -5.12
C LYS A 208 39.94 12.60 -3.83
N THR A 209 40.12 11.39 -3.31
CA THR A 209 40.81 11.15 -2.02
C THR A 209 42.09 10.35 -2.20
N ASN A 210 43.07 10.62 -1.34
CA ASN A 210 44.19 9.72 -1.08
C ASN A 210 43.71 8.53 -0.21
N LYS A 211 44.54 7.49 -0.05
CA LYS A 211 44.22 6.32 0.81
C LYS A 211 43.85 6.67 2.26
N ASN A 212 44.27 7.83 2.76
CA ASN A 212 43.99 8.32 4.11
C ASN A 212 42.76 9.27 4.18
N GLY A 213 42.01 9.44 3.08
CA GLY A 213 40.84 10.33 3.00
C GLY A 213 41.15 11.81 2.79
N SER A 214 42.42 12.22 2.79
CA SER A 214 42.83 13.60 2.49
C SER A 214 42.61 13.94 1.00
N PRO A 215 42.44 15.22 0.62
CA PRO A 215 42.25 15.60 -0.77
C PRO A 215 43.45 15.22 -1.64
N ASP A 216 43.19 14.56 -2.77
CA ASP A 216 44.22 14.35 -3.79
C ASP A 216 44.45 15.67 -4.54
N ARG A 217 45.55 16.36 -4.20
CA ARG A 217 45.90 17.70 -4.71
C ARG A 217 46.39 17.69 -6.16
N ARG A 218 46.52 16.52 -6.79
CA ARG A 218 46.85 16.41 -8.23
C ARG A 218 45.66 16.80 -9.12
N PHE A 219 44.45 16.76 -8.57
CA PHE A 219 43.23 17.17 -9.24
C PHE A 219 42.96 18.65 -8.97
N LYS A 220 43.05 19.47 -10.03
CA LYS A 220 42.94 20.94 -9.96
C LYS A 220 41.59 21.42 -9.43
N ASP A 221 40.51 20.73 -9.77
CA ASP A 221 39.13 21.09 -9.44
C ASP A 221 38.49 20.08 -8.47
N ASN A 222 39.27 19.62 -7.47
CA ASN A 222 38.77 18.72 -6.44
C ASN A 222 37.88 19.48 -5.43
N TYR A 223 36.66 19.02 -5.23
CA TYR A 223 35.66 19.66 -4.37
C TYR A 223 35.26 18.76 -3.19
N GLN A 224 34.65 19.37 -2.17
CA GLN A 224 34.10 18.64 -1.04
C GLN A 224 32.69 18.15 -1.35
N ILE A 225 32.39 16.93 -0.93
CA ILE A 225 31.08 16.29 -1.04
C ILE A 225 30.52 16.09 0.37
N PRO A 226 29.33 16.63 0.68
CA PRO A 226 28.65 16.36 1.94
C PRO A 226 28.31 14.89 2.11
N ILE A 227 28.51 14.36 3.32
CA ILE A 227 28.07 13.02 3.70
C ILE A 227 26.77 13.19 4.49
N CYS A 228 25.65 12.91 3.85
CA CYS A 228 24.32 12.99 4.46
C CYS A 228 23.95 11.66 5.14
N ILE A 229 23.12 11.73 6.16
CA ILE A 229 22.46 10.58 6.77
C ILE A 229 21.05 10.49 6.22
N TYR A 230 20.79 9.45 5.45
CA TYR A 230 19.48 9.09 4.93
C TYR A 230 18.93 7.86 5.65
N GLY A 231 17.62 7.71 5.63
CA GLY A 231 16.95 6.50 6.09
C GLY A 231 16.68 5.59 4.90
N ASN A 232 17.23 4.39 4.94
CA ASN A 232 16.83 3.35 4.00
C ASN A 232 15.70 2.54 4.64
N ILE A 233 14.61 2.35 3.91
CA ILE A 233 13.48 1.51 4.30
C ILE A 233 13.50 0.29 3.39
N THR A 234 13.38 -0.90 3.96
CA THR A 234 13.35 -2.15 3.21
C THR A 234 12.05 -2.89 3.49
N PHE A 235 11.35 -3.24 2.41
CA PHE A 235 10.18 -4.11 2.43
C PHE A 235 10.62 -5.49 1.95
N HIS A 236 10.67 -6.46 2.86
CA HIS A 236 11.09 -7.82 2.58
C HIS A 236 9.92 -8.79 2.81
N PRO A 237 9.18 -9.16 1.76
CA PRO A 237 8.14 -10.16 1.85
C PRO A 237 8.76 -11.57 1.98
N GLN A 238 8.03 -12.52 2.58
CA GLN A 238 8.49 -13.92 2.66
C GLN A 238 8.71 -14.55 1.28
N THR A 239 7.91 -14.14 0.30
CA THR A 239 8.04 -14.54 -1.10
C THR A 239 7.89 -13.33 -1.99
N GLY A 240 8.71 -13.23 -3.03
CA GLY A 240 8.70 -12.11 -3.97
C GLY A 240 9.97 -11.27 -3.94
N VAL A 241 9.86 -10.04 -4.44
CA VAL A 241 10.98 -9.11 -4.59
C VAL A 241 11.07 -8.23 -3.34
N THR A 242 12.29 -7.93 -2.92
CA THR A 242 12.57 -6.96 -1.85
C THR A 242 12.63 -5.57 -2.46
N GLU A 243 11.90 -4.64 -1.88
CA GLU A 243 11.86 -3.25 -2.33
C GLU A 243 12.62 -2.37 -1.33
N GLU A 244 13.49 -1.49 -1.81
CA GLU A 244 14.29 -0.59 -0.98
C GLU A 244 14.03 0.86 -1.36
N TYR A 245 13.73 1.68 -0.36
CA TYR A 245 13.55 3.12 -0.52
C TYR A 245 14.59 3.87 0.29
N MET A 246 15.07 4.99 -0.24
CA MET A 246 15.93 5.93 0.47
C MET A 246 15.17 7.23 0.72
N VAL A 247 15.27 7.76 1.94
CA VAL A 247 14.54 8.96 2.34
C VAL A 247 15.47 9.94 3.04
N SER A 248 15.39 11.20 2.62
CA SER A 248 16.19 12.31 3.14
C SER A 248 16.04 12.51 4.66
N ASN A 249 14.80 12.52 5.16
CA ASN A 249 14.52 12.53 6.60
C ASN A 249 14.67 11.12 7.19
N ALA A 250 15.86 10.82 7.69
CA ALA A 250 16.19 9.50 8.20
C ALA A 250 15.41 9.11 9.47
N ASP A 251 15.11 10.09 10.33
CA ASP A 251 14.38 9.83 11.58
C ASP A 251 12.90 9.52 11.30
N ALA A 252 12.31 10.13 10.26
CA ALA A 252 10.96 9.79 9.82
C ALA A 252 10.87 8.37 9.25
N ALA A 253 11.90 7.92 8.52
CA ALA A 253 11.98 6.55 8.02
C ALA A 253 12.04 5.53 9.16
N GLN A 254 12.87 5.80 10.17
CA GLN A 254 12.98 4.97 11.37
C GLN A 254 11.66 4.91 12.15
N ALA A 255 11.04 6.06 12.40
CA ALA A 255 9.76 6.15 13.11
C ALA A 255 8.63 5.40 12.39
N PHE A 256 8.61 5.43 11.05
CA PHE A 256 7.64 4.67 10.27
C PHE A 256 7.84 3.16 10.45
N ALA A 257 9.06 2.64 10.26
CA ALA A 257 9.34 1.21 10.40
C ALA A 257 9.02 0.70 11.83
N GLU A 258 9.34 1.48 12.86
CA GLU A 258 8.97 1.17 14.24
C GLU A 258 7.46 1.13 14.44
N ALA A 259 6.72 2.10 13.87
CA ALA A 259 5.27 2.13 13.95
C ALA A 259 4.62 0.93 13.23
N VAL A 260 5.17 0.48 12.09
CA VAL A 260 4.74 -0.76 11.43
C VAL A 260 4.93 -1.95 12.36
N LYS A 261 6.09 -2.09 13.00
CA LYS A 261 6.39 -3.19 13.93
C LYS A 261 5.48 -3.21 15.14
N CYS A 262 5.19 -2.05 15.73
CA CYS A 262 4.22 -1.92 16.82
C CYS A 262 2.82 -2.37 16.38
N TYR A 263 2.41 -1.99 15.17
CA TYR A 263 1.13 -2.43 14.62
C TYR A 263 1.08 -3.94 14.36
N GLN A 264 2.12 -4.52 13.75
CA GLN A 264 2.24 -5.97 13.55
C GLN A 264 2.11 -6.75 14.87
N THR A 265 2.77 -6.28 15.93
CA THR A 265 2.71 -6.90 17.25
C THR A 265 1.28 -6.86 17.81
N SER A 266 0.59 -5.72 17.68
CA SER A 266 -0.80 -5.59 18.15
C SER A 266 -1.78 -6.52 17.40
N LEU A 267 -1.53 -6.80 16.12
CA LEU A 267 -2.32 -7.75 15.34
C LEU A 267 -2.15 -9.19 15.85
N THR A 268 -0.92 -9.62 16.12
CA THR A 268 -0.63 -10.97 16.64
C THR A 268 -1.19 -11.18 18.05
N GLU A 269 -1.11 -10.18 18.92
CA GLU A 269 -1.65 -10.26 20.28
C GLU A 269 -3.19 -10.37 20.29
N SER A 270 -3.86 -9.63 19.40
CA SER A 270 -5.31 -9.67 19.25
C SER A 270 -5.79 -11.06 18.82
N GLU A 271 -5.08 -11.70 17.89
CA GLU A 271 -5.40 -13.05 17.41
C GLU A 271 -5.23 -14.11 18.51
N ALA A 272 -4.13 -14.05 19.27
CA ALA A 272 -3.87 -14.96 20.37
C ALA A 272 -4.96 -14.88 21.47
N LEU A 273 -5.46 -13.68 21.77
CA LEU A 273 -6.55 -13.47 22.72
C LEU A 273 -7.87 -14.09 22.23
N VAL A 274 -8.21 -13.90 20.95
CA VAL A 274 -9.41 -14.51 20.35
C VAL A 274 -9.31 -16.03 20.40
N GLN A 275 -8.16 -16.61 20.03
CA GLN A 275 -7.96 -18.06 20.02
C GLN A 275 -8.04 -18.66 21.44
N CYS A 276 -7.50 -17.98 22.45
CA CYS A 276 -7.60 -18.40 23.85
C CYS A 276 -9.04 -18.38 24.38
N LEU A 277 -9.80 -17.32 24.08
CA LEU A 277 -11.21 -17.20 24.48
C LEU A 277 -12.09 -18.24 23.77
N THR A 278 -11.81 -18.51 22.50
CA THR A 278 -12.51 -19.54 21.71
C THR A 278 -12.24 -20.92 22.29
N TYR A 279 -10.97 -21.26 22.59
CA TYR A 279 -10.60 -22.53 23.23
C TYR A 279 -11.25 -22.70 24.61
N ARG A 280 -11.33 -21.63 25.42
CA ARG A 280 -11.97 -21.67 26.73
C ARG A 280 -13.49 -21.85 26.65
N ARG A 281 -14.13 -21.39 25.57
CA ARG A 281 -15.58 -21.55 25.33
C ARG A 281 -15.95 -22.96 24.84
N TYR A 282 -15.05 -23.65 24.12
CA TYR A 282 -15.25 -25.04 23.69
C TYR A 282 -14.64 -26.09 24.63
N GLY A 283 -13.85 -25.69 25.62
CA GLY A 283 -13.14 -26.59 26.56
C GLY A 283 -13.89 -26.93 27.86
N VAL A 284 -15.16 -26.53 28.05
CA VAL A 284 -15.94 -26.81 29.25
C VAL A 284 -17.17 -27.67 28.93
N SER A 285 -16.94 -28.88 28.39
CA SER A 285 -17.92 -29.96 28.42
C SER A 285 -17.22 -31.33 28.35
N GLY A 286 -16.62 -31.75 29.45
CA GLY A 286 -15.94 -33.05 29.50
C GLY A 286 -15.15 -33.27 30.79
N GLY A 287 -15.83 -33.28 31.92
CA GLY A 287 -15.21 -33.49 33.23
C GLY A 287 -16.15 -34.17 34.22
N GLY A 288 -16.82 -35.24 33.79
CA GLY A 288 -17.51 -36.19 34.68
C GLY A 288 -16.57 -37.35 34.98
N GLY A 289 -16.24 -37.53 36.25
CA GLY A 289 -15.09 -38.29 36.70
C GLY A 289 -15.17 -39.82 36.54
N SER A 290 -13.98 -40.43 36.57
CA SER A 290 -13.71 -41.71 37.24
C SER A 290 -12.21 -42.01 37.15
N ASN A 291 -11.51 -41.85 38.27
CA ASN A 291 -10.42 -42.74 38.64
C ASN A 291 -11.08 -43.89 39.47
N PRO A 292 -10.46 -45.06 39.70
CA PRO A 292 -9.04 -45.39 39.54
C PRO A 292 -8.79 -46.77 38.88
N LEU A 293 -7.52 -47.11 38.61
CA LEU A 293 -6.86 -48.33 39.13
C LEU A 293 -5.40 -48.47 38.64
N VAL A 294 -4.55 -48.64 39.65
CA VAL A 294 -3.18 -49.15 39.71
C VAL A 294 -2.91 -50.34 38.76
N SER A 295 -1.73 -50.40 38.11
CA SER A 295 -0.72 -51.47 38.31
C SER A 295 0.44 -51.45 37.29
N THR A 296 1.64 -51.22 37.83
CA THR A 296 2.93 -51.92 37.61
C THR A 296 3.63 -52.06 36.24
N LYS A 297 4.92 -51.67 36.30
CA LYS A 297 6.15 -52.38 35.88
C LYS A 297 6.81 -52.04 34.52
N ILE A 298 7.96 -51.38 34.69
CA ILE A 298 9.25 -51.36 33.95
C ILE A 298 9.64 -52.73 33.33
N PRO A 299 10.59 -52.81 32.36
CA PRO A 299 11.95 -52.24 32.40
C PRO A 299 12.22 -51.05 31.48
#